data_AF-V5V7Q8-F1
#
_entry.id   AF-V5V7Q8-F1
#
_cell.length_a   1.000
_cell.length_b   1.000
_cell.length_c   1.000
_cell.angle_alpha   90.00
_cell.angle_beta   90.00
_cell.angle_gamma   90.00
#
_symmetry.space_group_name_H-M   'P 1'
#
loop_
_entity.id
_entity.type
_entity.pdbx_description
1 polymer ?
#
loop_
_entity_poly.entity_id
_entity_poly.type
_entity_poly.pdbx_seq_one_letter_code
_entity_poly.pdbx_strand_id
1 'polypeptide(L)'
;MTWISLIVLGLILVFIVRQSAARVSQTPWWLLWLVLMLPAFFIAGWLLLLGNTPVPSGWLILIFVTSSVLYLVLLRRGQSFLPAAPPTPPPPPLTDNGKLLNQEEETQLQSCFPWGMYYLQQIEYRPQAVICRGQMRGDANQVYETVERNIAQRFGDRFLVMFQMGLSNKPFFALIPRDRLPQPQQLFRPGLSLGLLALTFLTTTVAGLALVAPDLTAAELRLNPSLLWQGLPYSVSLLLILGIHELGHFATAWYYGVKATLPYFIPLPFAMGTLGAFIQMRSPVPHRRALFDISIAGPIAGLIVTLPILVWGLQQSEVVQLPANASEQSLNPQVLSPRISILLALIAKAIFGATLKSNSALHLHPMAVAGVLGLVVTALNLMPVGQLDGGHIVHAIYGHRTGAVIGQVSRLLVLILSFIQPWLFVWALILFFMPAFDEPALNDVSELDNWRDALGLMALVLLLLIIFPVPAPLAALLLPTHPMP
;
A
#
# COMPACT_ATOMS: atom_id res chain seq x y z
N MET A 1 -14.64 -14.78 -21.33
CA MET A 1 -13.49 -14.25 -20.57
C MET A 1 -13.58 -14.45 -19.05
N THR A 2 -14.75 -14.77 -18.48
CA THR A 2 -14.97 -14.95 -17.03
C THR A 2 -14.32 -16.21 -16.44
N TRP A 3 -14.34 -17.34 -17.14
CA TRP A 3 -13.76 -18.59 -16.62
C TRP A 3 -12.24 -18.57 -16.54
N ILE A 4 -11.56 -18.02 -17.55
CA ILE A 4 -10.09 -17.90 -17.56
C ILE A 4 -9.63 -16.94 -16.46
N SER A 5 -10.32 -15.81 -16.26
CA SER A 5 -10.01 -14.86 -15.18
C SER A 5 -10.27 -15.46 -13.80
N LEU A 6 -11.32 -16.27 -13.62
CA LEU A 6 -11.57 -17.00 -12.36
C LEU A 6 -10.51 -18.08 -12.08
N ILE A 7 -10.03 -18.78 -13.11
CA ILE A 7 -8.95 -19.78 -12.98
C ILE A 7 -7.63 -19.10 -12.62
N VAL A 8 -7.28 -18.01 -13.32
CA VAL A 8 -6.06 -17.24 -13.04
C VAL A 8 -6.12 -16.63 -11.64
N LEU A 9 -7.25 -16.03 -11.25
CA LEU A 9 -7.48 -15.53 -9.90
C LEU A 9 -7.34 -16.67 -8.88
N GLY A 10 -8.00 -17.82 -9.10
CA GLY A 10 -7.92 -18.97 -8.23
C GLY A 10 -6.49 -19.46 -8.01
N LEU A 11 -5.68 -19.55 -9.08
CA LEU A 11 -4.27 -19.98 -9.01
C LEU A 11 -3.39 -18.96 -8.27
N ILE A 12 -3.56 -17.67 -8.54
CA ILE A 12 -2.87 -16.59 -7.82
C ILE A 12 -3.22 -16.66 -6.33
N LEU A 13 -4.48 -16.92 -5.99
CA LEU A 13 -4.93 -17.04 -4.60
C LEU A 13 -4.42 -18.29 -3.90
N VAL A 14 -4.32 -19.42 -4.60
CA VAL A 14 -3.65 -20.60 -4.04
C VAL A 14 -2.20 -20.24 -3.69
N PHE A 15 -1.49 -19.55 -4.58
CA PHE A 15 -0.10 -19.19 -4.35
C PHE A 15 0.07 -18.21 -3.17
N ILE A 16 -0.74 -17.16 -3.11
CA ILE A 16 -0.72 -16.16 -2.04
C ILE A 16 -1.08 -16.82 -0.70
N VAL A 17 -2.21 -17.54 -0.62
CA VAL A 17 -2.66 -18.18 0.63
C VAL A 17 -1.67 -19.24 1.09
N ARG A 18 -1.09 -20.02 0.19
CA ARG A 18 -0.08 -21.02 0.56
C ARG A 18 1.17 -20.39 1.15
N GLN A 19 1.59 -19.21 0.66
CA GLN A 19 2.75 -18.49 1.20
C GLN A 19 2.45 -17.70 2.48
N SER A 20 1.24 -17.18 2.63
CA SER A 20 0.83 -16.33 3.77
C SER A 20 0.26 -17.14 4.93
N ALA A 21 -0.63 -18.11 4.67
CA ALA A 21 -1.22 -18.97 5.69
C ALA A 21 -0.16 -19.79 6.43
N ALA A 22 0.85 -20.30 5.70
CA ALA A 22 1.95 -21.06 6.28
C ALA A 22 2.77 -20.27 7.33
N ARG A 23 2.70 -18.93 7.31
CA ARG A 23 3.45 -18.05 8.23
C ARG A 23 2.61 -17.50 9.37
N VAL A 24 1.27 -17.51 9.26
CA VAL A 24 0.38 -16.71 10.12
C VAL A 24 -0.61 -17.55 10.92
N SER A 25 -0.94 -18.78 10.49
CA SER A 25 -1.92 -19.63 11.21
C SER A 25 -1.72 -21.13 10.91
N GLN A 26 -2.12 -22.01 11.84
CA GLN A 26 -2.21 -23.45 11.55
C GLN A 26 -3.48 -23.87 10.81
N THR A 27 -4.38 -22.94 10.46
CA THR A 27 -5.53 -23.30 9.64
C THR A 27 -5.06 -23.78 8.26
N PRO A 28 -5.56 -24.93 7.77
CA PRO A 28 -5.12 -25.47 6.50
C PRO A 28 -5.34 -24.45 5.38
N TRP A 29 -4.30 -24.23 4.58
CA TRP A 29 -4.31 -23.24 3.50
C TRP A 29 -5.47 -23.45 2.51
N TRP A 30 -5.90 -24.70 2.28
CA TRP A 30 -7.01 -25.01 1.39
C TRP A 30 -8.36 -24.52 1.94
N LEU A 31 -8.54 -24.50 3.26
CA LEU A 31 -9.77 -24.02 3.90
C LEU A 31 -9.84 -22.49 3.85
N LEU A 32 -8.72 -21.83 4.14
CA LEU A 32 -8.59 -20.39 3.98
C LEU A 32 -8.82 -19.97 2.54
N TRP A 33 -8.25 -20.70 1.57
CA TRP A 33 -8.47 -20.48 0.14
C TRP A 33 -9.93 -20.71 -0.27
N LEU A 34 -10.59 -21.76 0.23
CA LEU A 34 -11.98 -22.06 -0.10
C LEU A 34 -12.91 -20.93 0.37
N VAL A 35 -12.69 -20.46 1.60
CA VAL A 35 -13.44 -19.32 2.16
C VAL A 35 -13.23 -18.08 1.30
N LEU A 36 -12.00 -17.85 0.86
CA LEU A 36 -11.63 -16.73 -0.02
C LEU A 36 -12.28 -16.81 -1.40
N MET A 37 -12.49 -18.03 -1.91
CA MET A 37 -13.13 -18.30 -3.19
C MET A 37 -14.66 -18.33 -3.10
N LEU A 38 -15.27 -18.22 -1.91
CA LEU A 38 -16.74 -18.19 -1.76
C LEU A 38 -17.42 -17.17 -2.68
N PRO A 39 -16.95 -15.91 -2.80
CA PRO A 39 -17.56 -14.96 -3.72
C PRO A 39 -17.40 -15.36 -5.19
N ALA A 40 -16.23 -15.90 -5.56
CA ALA A 40 -15.95 -16.37 -6.92
C ALA A 40 -16.83 -17.58 -7.29
N PHE A 41 -16.99 -18.55 -6.39
CA PHE A 41 -17.89 -19.69 -6.57
C PHE A 41 -19.36 -19.26 -6.60
N PHE A 42 -19.74 -18.28 -5.80
CA PHE A 42 -21.09 -17.73 -5.82
C PHE A 42 -21.40 -17.05 -7.15
N ILE A 43 -20.50 -16.22 -7.67
CA ILE A 43 -20.64 -15.60 -9.01
C ILE A 43 -20.69 -16.66 -10.10
N ALA A 44 -19.83 -17.67 -10.05
CA ALA A 44 -19.80 -18.75 -11.03
C ALA A 44 -21.10 -19.59 -10.99
N GLY A 45 -21.59 -19.92 -9.79
CA GLY A 45 -22.85 -20.64 -9.60
C GLY A 45 -24.06 -19.83 -10.06
N TRP A 46 -24.08 -18.53 -9.79
CA TRP A 46 -25.12 -17.62 -10.28
C TRP A 46 -25.16 -17.59 -11.80
N LEU A 47 -24.00 -17.46 -12.44
CA LEU A 47 -23.89 -17.45 -13.90
C LEU A 47 -24.36 -18.78 -14.52
N LEU A 48 -24.10 -19.91 -13.87
CA LEU A 48 -24.53 -21.24 -14.33
C LEU A 48 -26.04 -21.45 -14.18
N LEU A 49 -26.64 -20.96 -13.10
CA LEU A 49 -28.06 -21.19 -12.78
C LEU A 49 -29.00 -20.18 -13.42
N LEU A 50 -28.59 -18.91 -13.49
CA LEU A 50 -29.43 -17.79 -13.90
C LEU A 50 -28.91 -17.11 -15.18
N GLY A 51 -27.96 -17.75 -15.86
CA GLY A 51 -27.38 -17.29 -17.11
C GLY A 51 -26.67 -15.95 -16.97
N ASN A 52 -26.86 -15.07 -17.95
CA ASN A 52 -26.15 -13.78 -18.03
C ASN A 52 -26.80 -12.67 -17.18
N THR A 53 -27.60 -13.02 -16.18
CA THR A 53 -28.20 -12.03 -15.27
C THR A 53 -27.15 -11.52 -14.28
N PRO A 54 -27.03 -10.20 -14.09
CA PRO A 54 -26.08 -9.65 -13.14
C PRO A 54 -26.46 -10.08 -11.72
N VAL A 55 -25.46 -10.53 -10.95
CA VAL A 55 -25.67 -10.88 -9.54
C VAL A 55 -26.10 -9.61 -8.80
N PRO A 56 -27.20 -9.63 -8.03
CA PRO A 56 -27.63 -8.48 -7.25
C PRO A 56 -26.52 -8.02 -6.30
N SER A 57 -26.24 -6.72 -6.29
CA SER A 57 -25.15 -6.12 -5.51
C SER A 57 -25.24 -6.44 -4.00
N GLY A 58 -26.44 -6.51 -3.44
CA GLY A 58 -26.65 -6.88 -2.04
C GLY A 58 -26.15 -8.28 -1.68
N TRP A 59 -26.36 -9.27 -2.56
CA TRP A 59 -25.87 -10.63 -2.37
C TRP A 59 -24.35 -10.72 -2.54
N LEU A 60 -23.78 -9.96 -3.48
CA LEU A 60 -22.32 -9.84 -3.62
C LEU A 60 -21.67 -9.24 -2.38
N ILE A 61 -22.22 -8.14 -1.86
CA ILE A 61 -21.70 -7.52 -0.64
C ILE A 61 -21.80 -8.50 0.53
N LEU A 62 -22.93 -9.19 0.69
CA LEU A 62 -23.11 -10.19 1.75
C LEU A 62 -22.10 -11.33 1.64
N ILE A 63 -21.89 -11.91 0.45
CA ILE A 63 -20.96 -13.04 0.29
C ILE A 63 -19.50 -12.63 0.49
N PHE A 64 -19.12 -11.43 0.04
CA PHE A 64 -17.78 -10.90 0.30
C PHE A 64 -17.56 -10.58 1.79
N VAL A 65 -18.52 -9.94 2.46
CA VAL A 65 -18.45 -9.65 3.90
C VAL A 65 -18.39 -10.94 4.71
N THR A 66 -19.26 -11.90 4.43
CA THR A 66 -19.28 -13.20 5.12
C THR A 66 -17.99 -13.98 4.89
N SER A 67 -17.49 -14.06 3.66
CA SER A 67 -16.18 -14.64 3.32
C SER A 67 -15.05 -13.97 4.11
N SER A 68 -15.03 -12.63 4.16
CA SER A 68 -14.04 -11.85 4.91
C SER A 68 -14.08 -12.16 6.41
N VAL A 69 -15.28 -12.17 7.01
CA VAL A 69 -15.47 -12.47 8.43
C VAL A 69 -15.06 -13.91 8.74
N LEU A 70 -15.46 -14.88 7.92
CA LEU A 70 -15.08 -16.29 8.11
C LEU A 70 -13.57 -16.48 8.02
N TYR A 71 -12.93 -15.82 7.05
CA TYR A 71 -11.48 -15.86 6.87
C TYR A 71 -10.76 -15.34 8.13
N LEU A 72 -11.23 -14.23 8.70
CA LEU A 72 -10.69 -13.66 9.94
C LEU A 72 -10.92 -14.58 11.15
N VAL A 73 -12.10 -15.17 11.28
CA VAL A 73 -12.40 -16.12 12.37
C VAL A 73 -11.47 -17.32 12.28
N LEU A 74 -11.28 -17.88 11.09
CA LEU A 74 -10.38 -19.01 10.86
C LEU A 74 -8.92 -18.66 11.17
N LEU A 75 -8.43 -17.51 10.69
CA LEU A 75 -7.09 -17.03 11.01
C LEU A 75 -6.88 -16.85 12.52
N ARG A 76 -7.80 -16.18 13.22
CA ARG A 76 -7.72 -15.97 14.68
C ARG A 76 -7.74 -17.29 15.46
N ARG A 77 -8.56 -18.25 15.04
CA ARG A 77 -8.60 -19.60 15.63
C ARG A 77 -7.29 -20.34 15.40
N GLY A 78 -6.72 -20.22 14.21
CA GLY A 78 -5.45 -20.85 13.84
C GLY A 78 -4.21 -20.23 14.50
N GLN A 79 -4.29 -18.99 14.99
CA GLN A 79 -3.23 -18.35 15.81
C GLN A 79 -3.23 -18.85 17.27
N SER A 80 -4.39 -19.31 17.76
CA SER A 80 -4.56 -19.81 19.14
C SER A 80 -3.95 -21.21 19.34
N PHE A 81 -3.78 -21.95 18.24
CA PHE A 81 -3.20 -23.30 18.18
C PHE A 81 -1.82 -23.28 17.52
N LEU A 82 -0.84 -22.58 18.09
CA LEU A 82 0.57 -22.79 17.74
C LEU A 82 1.19 -23.78 18.76
N PRO A 83 1.13 -25.11 18.57
CA PRO A 83 2.16 -25.99 19.11
C PRO A 83 3.51 -25.61 18.50
N ALA A 84 4.57 -25.76 19.30
CA ALA A 84 5.94 -25.42 18.92
C ALA A 84 6.31 -25.99 17.53
N ALA A 85 7.02 -25.19 16.73
CA ALA A 85 7.46 -25.58 15.39
C ALA A 85 8.22 -26.92 15.42
N PRO A 86 8.10 -27.76 14.36
CA PRO A 86 8.91 -28.97 14.24
C PRO A 86 10.41 -28.60 14.26
N PRO A 87 11.27 -29.44 14.85
CA PRO A 87 12.67 -29.10 15.05
C PRO A 87 13.37 -28.88 13.71
N THR A 88 13.79 -27.64 13.48
CA THR A 88 14.84 -27.32 12.51
C THR A 88 16.13 -28.08 12.87
N PRO A 89 17.02 -28.36 11.89
CA PRO A 89 18.32 -28.96 12.17
C PRO A 89 19.02 -28.19 13.30
N PRO A 90 19.74 -28.88 14.19
CA PRO A 90 20.20 -28.31 15.44
C PRO A 90 21.05 -27.06 15.14
N PRO A 91 20.73 -25.91 15.74
CA PRO A 91 21.65 -24.78 15.74
C PRO A 91 22.99 -25.23 16.35
N PRO A 92 24.10 -24.56 15.98
CA PRO A 92 25.41 -24.83 16.59
C PRO A 92 25.27 -24.85 18.13
N PRO A 93 26.04 -25.70 18.83
CA PRO A 93 25.77 -26.07 20.22
C PRO A 93 25.57 -24.82 21.07
N LEU A 94 24.31 -24.65 21.49
CA LEU A 94 23.85 -23.65 22.44
C LEU A 94 24.48 -23.99 23.78
N THR A 95 25.14 -23.01 24.40
CA THR A 95 25.59 -23.08 25.78
C THR A 95 24.40 -23.41 26.70
N ASP A 96 24.68 -24.25 27.71
CA ASP A 96 23.72 -24.93 28.58
C ASP A 96 22.54 -24.07 29.04
N ASN A 97 21.32 -24.63 28.85
CA ASN A 97 20.00 -24.26 29.42
C ASN A 97 18.92 -23.67 28.50
N GLY A 98 19.10 -23.61 27.17
CA GLY A 98 18.01 -23.24 26.25
C GLY A 98 17.39 -21.84 26.47
N LYS A 99 17.95 -21.05 27.39
CA LYS A 99 17.64 -19.65 27.65
C LYS A 99 18.57 -18.79 26.81
N LEU A 100 18.02 -17.70 26.26
CA LEU A 100 18.79 -16.71 25.47
C LEU A 100 19.79 -15.92 26.31
N LEU A 101 19.64 -15.93 27.63
CA LEU A 101 20.47 -15.22 28.59
C LEU A 101 20.82 -16.17 29.76
N ASN A 102 22.05 -16.08 30.23
CA ASN A 102 22.48 -16.74 31.47
C ASN A 102 22.00 -15.94 32.71
N GLN A 103 22.09 -16.54 33.91
CA GLN A 103 21.60 -15.90 35.14
C GLN A 103 22.32 -14.58 35.49
N GLU A 104 23.62 -14.50 35.20
CA GLU A 104 24.39 -13.24 35.33
C GLU A 104 23.92 -12.19 34.33
N GLU A 105 23.70 -12.59 33.07
CA GLU A 105 23.20 -11.71 32.02
C GLU A 105 21.77 -11.22 32.31
N GLU A 106 20.92 -12.04 32.92
CA GLU A 106 19.59 -11.63 33.36
C GLU A 106 19.67 -10.53 34.43
N THR A 107 20.60 -10.66 35.38
CA THR A 107 20.83 -9.64 36.42
C THR A 107 21.36 -8.33 35.81
N GLN A 108 22.26 -8.44 34.83
CA GLN A 108 22.74 -7.29 34.06
C GLN A 108 21.60 -6.64 33.25
N LEU A 109 20.72 -7.44 32.64
CA LEU A 109 19.57 -6.95 31.90
C LEU A 109 18.61 -6.18 32.81
N GLN A 110 18.32 -6.68 34.01
CA GLN A 110 17.49 -5.96 34.99
C GLN A 110 18.08 -4.58 35.33
N SER A 111 19.41 -4.48 35.44
CA SER A 111 20.09 -3.19 35.69
C SER A 111 19.99 -2.19 34.52
N CYS A 112 19.63 -2.66 33.32
CA CYS A 112 19.46 -1.79 32.14
C CYS A 112 18.15 -0.98 32.18
N PHE A 113 17.21 -1.31 33.07
CA PHE A 113 15.91 -0.65 33.21
C PHE A 113 15.86 0.24 34.47
N PRO A 114 16.03 1.56 34.35
CA PRO A 114 15.98 2.46 35.51
C PRO A 114 14.56 2.53 36.09
N TRP A 115 14.43 2.34 37.41
CA TRP A 115 13.13 2.33 38.11
C TRP A 115 12.30 3.61 37.92
N GLY A 116 12.96 4.76 37.78
CA GLY A 116 12.30 6.05 37.53
C GLY A 116 11.68 6.18 36.14
N MET A 117 12.14 5.39 35.16
CA MET A 117 11.73 5.48 33.75
C MET A 117 10.83 4.30 33.36
N TYR A 118 11.27 3.08 33.68
CA TYR A 118 10.57 1.85 33.36
C TYR A 118 10.75 0.83 34.49
N TYR A 119 9.67 0.55 35.21
CA TYR A 119 9.67 -0.45 36.27
C TYR A 119 9.48 -1.84 35.67
N LEU A 120 10.58 -2.57 35.51
CA LEU A 120 10.57 -3.96 35.03
C LEU A 120 9.91 -4.88 36.08
N GLN A 121 8.90 -5.64 35.66
CA GLN A 121 8.11 -6.54 36.52
C GLN A 121 8.36 -8.01 36.23
N GLN A 122 8.46 -8.37 34.95
CA GLN A 122 8.56 -9.76 34.52
C GLN A 122 9.40 -9.87 33.25
N ILE A 123 10.32 -10.84 33.25
CA ILE A 123 11.06 -11.26 32.06
C ILE A 123 10.48 -12.60 31.60
N GLU A 124 10.03 -12.66 30.35
CA GLU A 124 9.43 -13.83 29.73
C GLU A 124 10.30 -14.29 28.57
N TYR A 125 10.77 -15.54 28.63
CA TYR A 125 11.61 -16.13 27.60
C TYR A 125 10.74 -16.75 26.50
N ARG A 126 10.89 -16.26 25.27
CA ARG A 126 10.31 -16.86 24.07
C ARG A 126 11.41 -17.45 23.19
N PRO A 127 11.09 -18.45 22.34
CA PRO A 127 12.10 -19.11 21.53
C PRO A 127 12.91 -18.17 20.63
N GLN A 128 12.37 -17.00 20.27
CA GLN A 128 13.01 -16.04 19.35
C GLN A 128 13.30 -14.68 19.98
N ALA A 129 12.85 -14.41 21.21
CA ALA A 129 13.00 -13.10 21.85
C ALA A 129 12.91 -13.19 23.38
N VAL A 130 13.51 -12.23 24.08
CA VAL A 130 13.32 -12.01 25.52
C VAL A 130 12.36 -10.84 25.70
N ILE A 131 11.21 -11.10 26.33
CA ILE A 131 10.15 -10.10 26.53
C ILE A 131 10.26 -9.54 27.95
N CYS A 132 10.50 -8.24 28.07
CA CYS A 132 10.65 -7.50 29.31
C CYS A 132 9.40 -6.66 29.56
N ARG A 133 8.50 -7.16 30.41
CA ARG A 133 7.23 -6.49 30.77
C ARG A 133 7.41 -5.64 32.02
N GLY A 134 6.77 -4.48 32.02
CA GLY A 134 6.88 -3.53 33.11
C GLY A 134 5.90 -2.39 32.98
N GLN A 135 6.12 -1.35 33.79
CA GLN A 135 5.31 -0.14 33.80
C GLN A 135 6.19 1.07 33.46
N MET A 136 5.85 1.73 32.35
CA MET A 136 6.48 2.97 31.94
C MET A 136 6.02 4.12 32.84
N ARG A 137 6.97 4.98 33.26
CA ARG A 137 6.72 6.13 34.15
C ARG A 137 7.17 7.46 33.56
N GLY A 138 7.98 7.44 32.51
CA GLY A 138 8.44 8.62 31.77
C GLY A 138 7.90 8.68 30.34
N ASP A 139 8.43 9.63 29.57
CA ASP A 139 8.16 9.76 28.14
C ASP A 139 8.69 8.54 27.35
N ALA A 140 7.91 8.05 26.39
CA ALA A 140 8.21 6.83 25.66
C ALA A 140 9.52 6.89 24.86
N ASN A 141 9.87 8.04 24.27
CA ASN A 141 11.12 8.19 23.52
C ASN A 141 12.32 8.16 24.47
N GLN A 142 12.27 8.92 25.56
CA GLN A 142 13.36 8.97 26.54
C GLN A 142 13.59 7.61 27.22
N VAL A 143 12.50 6.89 27.52
CA VAL A 143 12.55 5.54 28.08
C VAL A 143 13.21 4.58 27.09
N TYR A 144 12.81 4.60 25.81
CA TYR A 144 13.39 3.76 24.77
C TYR A 144 14.89 4.02 24.60
N GLU A 145 15.29 5.27 24.37
CA GLU A 145 16.70 5.63 24.13
C GLU A 145 17.61 5.26 25.31
N THR A 146 17.11 5.43 26.54
CA THR A 146 17.87 5.09 27.76
C THR A 146 18.07 3.59 27.87
N VAL A 147 17.00 2.80 27.67
CA VAL A 147 17.06 1.33 27.75
C VAL A 147 17.92 0.76 26.61
N GLU A 148 17.74 1.25 25.38
CA GLU A 148 18.54 0.85 24.21
C GLU A 148 20.02 1.13 24.44
N ARG A 149 20.37 2.32 24.94
CA ARG A 149 21.75 2.69 25.27
C ARG A 149 22.36 1.80 26.34
N ASN A 150 21.62 1.52 27.42
CA ASN A 150 22.09 0.65 28.50
C ASN A 150 22.33 -0.78 28.01
N ILE A 151 21.41 -1.32 27.19
CA ILE A 151 21.55 -2.64 26.59
C ILE A 151 22.76 -2.66 25.64
N ALA A 152 22.92 -1.66 24.79
CA ALA A 152 24.07 -1.57 23.87
C ALA A 152 25.41 -1.50 24.62
N GLN A 153 25.48 -0.81 25.77
CA GLN A 153 26.68 -0.75 26.60
C GLN A 153 27.03 -2.09 27.26
N ARG A 154 26.03 -2.89 27.65
CA ARG A 154 26.24 -4.16 28.37
C ARG A 154 26.37 -5.37 27.44
N PHE A 155 25.58 -5.42 26.38
CA PHE A 155 25.45 -6.57 25.48
C PHE A 155 25.99 -6.29 24.07
N GLY A 156 26.49 -5.08 23.80
CA GLY A 156 26.96 -4.69 22.48
C GLY A 156 25.83 -4.75 21.45
N ASP A 157 26.15 -5.23 20.25
CA ASP A 157 25.18 -5.36 19.15
C ASP A 157 24.44 -6.71 19.13
N ARG A 158 24.47 -7.50 20.22
CA ARG A 158 23.87 -8.85 20.26
C ARG A 158 22.36 -8.84 20.09
N PHE A 159 21.68 -7.82 20.59
CA PHE A 159 20.22 -7.75 20.61
C PHE A 159 19.72 -6.53 19.84
N LEU A 160 18.74 -6.76 18.98
CA LEU A 160 17.86 -5.70 18.49
C LEU A 160 16.78 -5.45 19.54
N VAL A 161 16.69 -4.21 20.01
CA VAL A 161 15.71 -3.80 21.02
C VAL A 161 14.48 -3.26 20.31
N MET A 162 13.31 -3.79 20.67
CA MET A 162 12.02 -3.28 20.22
C MET A 162 11.18 -2.88 21.42
N PHE A 163 10.38 -1.85 21.29
CA PHE A 163 9.49 -1.31 22.31
C PHE A 163 8.09 -1.16 21.72
N GLN A 164 7.19 -1.99 22.21
CA GLN A 164 5.89 -2.24 21.58
C GLN A 164 4.76 -2.23 22.61
N MET A 165 3.53 -2.11 22.13
CA MET A 165 2.33 -2.13 22.95
C MET A 165 1.74 -3.56 23.07
N GLY A 166 1.64 -4.06 24.30
CA GLY A 166 1.10 -5.39 24.65
C GLY A 166 -0.44 -5.46 24.64
N LEU A 167 -1.02 -6.67 24.70
CA LEU A 167 -2.49 -6.91 24.53
C LEU A 167 -3.35 -6.05 25.47
N SER A 168 -2.87 -5.82 26.69
CA SER A 168 -3.55 -5.01 27.70
C SER A 168 -3.23 -3.50 27.63
N ASN A 169 -2.77 -3.01 26.46
CA ASN A 169 -2.28 -1.64 26.27
C ASN A 169 -1.16 -1.25 27.26
N LYS A 170 -0.33 -2.24 27.62
CA LYS A 170 0.85 -2.06 28.47
C LYS A 170 2.11 -2.17 27.61
N PRO A 171 3.02 -1.19 27.66
CA PRO A 171 4.24 -1.24 26.88
C PRO A 171 5.17 -2.35 27.38
N PHE A 172 5.92 -2.96 26.46
CA PHE A 172 6.93 -3.96 26.77
C PHE A 172 8.12 -3.83 25.83
N PHE A 173 9.30 -4.25 26.32
CA PHE A 173 10.50 -4.37 25.50
C PHE A 173 10.66 -5.81 25.01
N ALA A 174 11.06 -5.99 23.77
CA ALA A 174 11.46 -7.28 23.21
C ALA A 174 12.90 -7.19 22.71
N LEU A 175 13.75 -8.08 23.21
CA LEU A 175 15.14 -8.21 22.76
C LEU A 175 15.24 -9.41 21.83
N ILE A 176 15.59 -9.15 20.57
CA ILE A 176 15.71 -10.16 19.52
C ILE A 176 17.19 -10.37 19.19
N PRO A 177 17.73 -11.60 19.30
CA PRO A 177 19.11 -11.89 18.92
C PRO A 177 19.37 -11.56 17.44
N ARG A 178 20.42 -10.79 17.13
CA ARG A 178 20.71 -10.35 15.75
C ARG A 178 21.15 -11.47 14.82
N ASP A 179 21.78 -12.51 15.34
CA ASP A 179 22.16 -13.72 14.61
C ASP A 179 20.96 -14.46 14.00
N ARG A 180 19.76 -14.21 14.54
CA ARG A 180 18.50 -14.79 14.09
C ARG A 180 17.72 -13.88 13.14
N LEU A 181 18.17 -12.65 12.94
CA LEU A 181 17.60 -11.76 11.94
C LEU A 181 18.09 -12.21 10.56
N PRO A 182 17.23 -12.14 9.52
CA PRO A 182 17.65 -12.40 8.15
C PRO A 182 18.85 -11.52 7.79
N GLN A 183 19.94 -12.12 7.31
CA GLN A 183 21.10 -11.33 6.90
C GLN A 183 20.72 -10.37 5.77
N PRO A 184 21.17 -9.10 5.83
CA PRO A 184 20.87 -8.13 4.80
C PRO A 184 21.48 -8.58 3.47
N GLN A 185 20.62 -8.96 2.51
CA GLN A 185 21.04 -9.19 1.12
C GLN A 185 21.59 -7.88 0.52
N GLN A 186 22.43 -7.98 -0.52
CA GLN A 186 23.00 -6.82 -1.23
C GLN A 186 21.91 -5.80 -1.59
N LEU A 187 22.05 -4.59 -1.03
CA LEU A 187 21.08 -3.49 -1.13
C LEU A 187 21.14 -2.79 -2.48
N PHE A 188 22.33 -2.71 -3.07
CA PHE A 188 22.61 -1.91 -4.24
C PHE A 188 22.82 -2.82 -5.46
N ARG A 189 21.74 -3.04 -6.23
CA ARG A 189 21.76 -3.76 -7.51
C ARG A 189 21.41 -2.79 -8.65
N PRO A 190 22.33 -1.88 -9.02
CA PRO A 190 22.04 -0.83 -10.01
C PRO A 190 21.73 -1.43 -11.38
N GLY A 191 22.41 -2.50 -11.80
CA GLY A 191 22.13 -3.16 -13.08
C GLY A 191 20.71 -3.72 -13.20
N LEU A 192 20.18 -4.33 -12.13
CA LEU A 192 18.80 -4.80 -12.10
C LEU A 192 17.81 -3.63 -12.15
N SER A 193 18.04 -2.59 -11.34
CA SER A 193 17.17 -1.41 -11.26
C SER A 193 17.12 -0.66 -12.60
N LEU A 194 18.28 -0.45 -13.23
CA LEU A 194 18.40 0.17 -14.54
C LEU A 194 17.80 -0.70 -15.66
N GLY A 195 18.01 -2.02 -15.61
CA GLY A 195 17.40 -2.94 -16.58
C GLY A 195 15.87 -2.94 -16.50
N LEU A 196 15.32 -2.94 -15.28
CA LEU A 196 13.87 -2.82 -15.05
C LEU A 196 13.33 -1.46 -15.47
N LEU A 197 14.04 -0.37 -15.20
CA LEU A 197 13.68 0.97 -15.67
C LEU A 197 13.67 1.03 -17.21
N ALA A 198 14.69 0.51 -17.88
CA ALA A 198 14.77 0.49 -19.34
C ALA A 198 13.63 -0.34 -19.96
N LEU A 199 13.33 -1.50 -19.38
CA LEU A 199 12.21 -2.33 -19.83
C LEU A 199 10.86 -1.62 -19.61
N THR A 200 10.70 -0.94 -18.47
CA THR A 200 9.48 -0.18 -18.16
C THR A 200 9.33 1.03 -19.07
N PHE A 201 10.44 1.71 -19.41
CA PHE A 201 10.46 2.78 -20.39
C PHE A 201 9.99 2.31 -21.76
N LEU A 202 10.42 1.12 -22.19
CA LEU A 202 9.94 0.52 -23.43
C LEU A 202 8.44 0.21 -23.37
N THR A 203 7.97 -0.48 -22.33
CA THR A 203 6.56 -0.87 -22.22
C THR A 203 5.62 0.33 -22.07
N THR A 204 6.02 1.35 -21.31
CA THR A 204 5.25 2.60 -21.18
C THR A 204 5.28 3.44 -22.45
N THR A 205 6.37 3.43 -23.23
CA THR A 205 6.40 4.11 -24.54
C THR A 205 5.44 3.45 -25.52
N VAL A 206 5.38 2.12 -25.55
CA VAL A 206 4.41 1.38 -26.37
C VAL A 206 2.97 1.65 -25.90
N ALA A 207 2.72 1.69 -24.59
CA ALA A 207 1.41 2.05 -24.05
C ALA A 207 1.01 3.49 -24.42
N GLY A 208 1.96 4.43 -24.34
CA GLY A 208 1.75 5.82 -24.76
C GLY A 208 1.42 5.96 -26.25
N LEU A 209 2.08 5.17 -27.11
CA LEU A 209 1.76 5.11 -28.52
C LEU A 209 0.34 4.58 -28.76
N ALA A 210 -0.08 3.54 -28.02
CA ALA A 210 -1.43 3.01 -28.11
C ALA A 210 -2.53 4.01 -27.67
N LEU A 211 -2.19 5.02 -26.84
CA LEU A 211 -3.11 6.10 -26.50
C LEU A 211 -3.33 7.07 -27.67
N VAL A 212 -2.28 7.35 -28.44
CA VAL A 212 -2.31 8.29 -29.57
C VAL A 212 -2.83 7.63 -30.85
N ALA A 213 -2.44 6.38 -31.09
CA ALA A 213 -2.75 5.62 -32.29
C ALA A 213 -3.30 4.21 -31.90
N PRO A 214 -4.56 4.12 -31.44
CA PRO A 214 -5.13 2.87 -30.93
C PRO A 214 -5.26 1.78 -32.00
N ASP A 215 -5.40 2.16 -33.28
CA ASP A 215 -5.56 1.24 -34.41
C ASP A 215 -4.23 0.75 -35.00
N LEU A 216 -3.09 1.20 -34.46
CA LEU A 216 -1.77 0.86 -34.99
C LEU A 216 -1.44 -0.62 -34.79
N THR A 217 -1.06 -1.30 -35.87
CA THR A 217 -0.67 -2.71 -35.83
C THR A 217 0.82 -2.89 -35.54
N ALA A 218 1.18 -4.04 -34.97
CA ALA A 218 2.59 -4.40 -34.74
C ALA A 218 3.41 -4.51 -36.06
N ALA A 219 2.75 -4.76 -37.19
CA ALA A 219 3.40 -4.79 -38.50
C ALA A 219 3.80 -3.38 -38.96
N GLU A 220 2.91 -2.40 -38.81
CA GLU A 220 3.19 -0.99 -39.15
C GLU A 220 4.29 -0.40 -38.28
N LEU A 221 4.32 -0.76 -36.98
CA LEU A 221 5.38 -0.33 -36.07
C LEU A 221 6.76 -0.90 -36.45
N ARG A 222 6.82 -2.14 -36.97
CA ARG A 222 8.06 -2.74 -37.46
C ARG A 222 8.56 -2.05 -38.73
N LEU A 223 7.64 -1.61 -39.59
CA LEU A 223 7.96 -0.88 -40.81
C LEU A 223 8.41 0.55 -40.51
N ASN A 224 7.82 1.21 -39.51
CA ASN A 224 8.13 2.59 -39.12
C ASN A 224 8.40 2.70 -37.60
N PRO A 225 9.61 2.32 -37.13
CA PRO A 225 9.96 2.39 -35.70
C PRO A 225 9.95 3.82 -35.12
N SER A 226 10.04 4.84 -35.97
CA SER A 226 9.98 6.25 -35.57
C SER A 226 8.64 6.64 -34.94
N LEU A 227 7.57 5.85 -35.13
CA LEU A 227 6.28 6.10 -34.48
C LEU A 227 6.38 6.04 -32.94
N LEU A 228 7.38 5.34 -32.39
CA LEU A 228 7.62 5.27 -30.95
C LEU A 228 7.85 6.65 -30.30
N TRP A 229 8.33 7.65 -31.06
CA TRP A 229 8.52 9.01 -30.56
C TRP A 229 7.21 9.64 -30.06
N GLN A 230 6.07 9.23 -30.60
CA GLN A 230 4.75 9.73 -30.19
C GLN A 230 4.33 9.23 -28.80
N GLY A 231 4.86 8.10 -28.34
CA GLY A 231 4.59 7.53 -27.02
C GLY A 231 5.45 8.12 -25.89
N LEU A 232 6.52 8.84 -26.22
CA LEU A 232 7.45 9.38 -25.24
C LEU A 232 6.84 10.40 -24.26
N PRO A 233 5.98 11.34 -24.67
CA PRO A 233 5.39 12.31 -23.74
C PRO A 233 4.69 11.62 -22.56
N TYR A 234 3.97 10.52 -22.81
CA TYR A 234 3.35 9.71 -21.77
C TYR A 234 4.39 8.97 -20.92
N SER A 235 5.29 8.22 -21.55
CA SER A 235 6.31 7.41 -20.87
C SER A 235 7.18 8.23 -19.93
N VAL A 236 7.76 9.32 -20.43
CA VAL A 236 8.62 10.22 -19.65
C VAL A 236 7.85 10.83 -18.49
N SER A 237 6.63 11.31 -18.72
CA SER A 237 5.80 11.92 -17.68
C SER A 237 5.46 10.92 -16.57
N LEU A 238 4.99 9.72 -16.94
CA LEU A 238 4.58 8.71 -15.98
C LEU A 238 5.77 8.19 -15.15
N LEU A 239 6.90 7.92 -15.81
CA LEU A 239 8.11 7.45 -15.12
C LEU A 239 8.72 8.53 -14.22
N LEU A 240 8.62 9.79 -14.61
CA LEU A 240 9.06 10.90 -13.77
C LEU A 240 8.21 11.00 -12.49
N ILE A 241 6.89 10.89 -12.62
CA ILE A 241 5.97 10.88 -11.47
C ILE A 241 6.28 9.72 -10.52
N LEU A 242 6.30 8.48 -11.05
CA LEU A 242 6.56 7.28 -10.25
C LEU A 242 7.97 7.28 -9.65
N GLY A 243 8.96 7.71 -10.43
CA GLY A 243 10.35 7.78 -9.99
C GLY A 243 10.54 8.78 -8.86
N ILE A 244 9.97 9.99 -8.98
CA ILE A 244 10.08 11.00 -7.92
C ILE A 244 9.30 10.61 -6.67
N HIS A 245 8.14 9.94 -6.81
CA HIS A 245 7.42 9.34 -5.68
C HIS A 245 8.33 8.39 -4.88
N GLU A 246 8.91 7.40 -5.55
CA GLU A 246 9.81 6.43 -4.89
C GLU A 246 11.11 7.05 -4.36
N LEU A 247 11.64 8.06 -5.06
CA LEU A 247 12.81 8.80 -4.60
C LEU A 247 12.49 9.63 -3.34
N GLY A 248 11.25 10.08 -3.15
CA GLY A 248 10.78 10.72 -1.91
C GLY A 248 10.87 9.78 -0.71
N HIS A 249 10.40 8.54 -0.86
CA HIS A 249 10.57 7.50 0.16
C HIS A 249 12.05 7.17 0.39
N PHE A 250 12.83 7.03 -0.68
CA PHE A 250 14.26 6.71 -0.58
C PHE A 250 15.06 7.80 0.15
N ALA A 251 14.82 9.07 -0.18
CA ALA A 251 15.55 10.20 0.41
C ALA A 251 15.28 10.34 1.91
N THR A 252 14.02 10.16 2.33
CA THR A 252 13.63 10.19 3.74
C THR A 252 14.11 8.94 4.49
N ALA A 253 14.05 7.76 3.89
CA ALA A 253 14.61 6.55 4.47
C ALA A 253 16.12 6.71 4.71
N TRP A 254 16.83 7.27 3.73
CA TRP A 254 18.26 7.59 3.85
C TRP A 254 18.54 8.60 4.96
N TYR A 255 17.74 9.67 5.09
CA TYR A 255 17.84 10.65 6.17
C TYR A 255 17.72 10.01 7.56
N TYR A 256 16.81 9.04 7.72
CA TYR A 256 16.61 8.30 8.98
C TYR A 256 17.57 7.11 9.17
N GLY A 257 18.54 6.91 8.28
CA GLY A 257 19.48 5.79 8.35
C GLY A 257 18.83 4.42 8.09
N VAL A 258 17.63 4.40 7.51
CA VAL A 258 16.92 3.18 7.13
C VAL A 258 17.44 2.69 5.79
N LYS A 259 17.89 1.44 5.74
CA LYS A 259 18.45 0.81 4.55
C LYS A 259 17.32 0.49 3.56
N ALA A 260 17.33 1.15 2.42
CA ALA A 260 16.39 0.92 1.32
C ALA A 260 17.12 0.61 0.00
N THR A 261 16.46 -0.11 -0.90
CA THR A 261 16.96 -0.32 -2.27
C THR A 261 16.70 0.90 -3.15
N LEU A 262 17.37 0.96 -4.31
CA LEU A 262 16.93 1.85 -5.39
C LEU A 262 15.51 1.46 -5.86
N PRO A 263 14.76 2.40 -6.49
CA PRO A 263 13.44 2.12 -7.04
C PRO A 263 13.48 1.01 -8.09
N TYR A 264 12.66 -0.01 -7.90
CA TYR A 264 12.42 -1.05 -8.90
C TYR A 264 11.12 -0.75 -9.64
N PHE A 265 11.23 -0.46 -10.93
CA PHE A 265 10.07 -0.29 -11.81
C PHE A 265 9.57 -1.66 -12.26
N ILE A 266 8.25 -1.85 -12.28
CA ILE A 266 7.62 -3.11 -12.68
C ILE A 266 7.04 -2.94 -14.09
N PRO A 267 7.71 -3.47 -15.14
CA PRO A 267 7.21 -3.35 -16.51
C PRO A 267 5.98 -4.22 -16.71
N LEU A 268 5.01 -3.71 -17.48
CA LEU A 268 3.82 -4.44 -17.87
C LEU A 268 3.53 -4.17 -19.35
N PRO A 269 3.44 -5.18 -20.23
CA PRO A 269 3.26 -4.95 -21.66
C PRO A 269 1.83 -4.55 -22.06
N PHE A 270 0.93 -4.35 -21.09
CA PHE A 270 -0.48 -3.99 -21.29
C PHE A 270 -0.92 -2.94 -20.27
N ALA A 271 -2.18 -2.51 -20.35
CA ALA A 271 -2.76 -1.45 -19.53
C ALA A 271 -1.94 -0.14 -19.61
N MET A 272 -1.39 0.32 -18.48
CA MET A 272 -0.64 1.58 -18.39
C MET A 272 0.82 1.46 -18.85
N GLY A 273 1.30 0.26 -19.20
CA GLY A 273 2.70 0.00 -19.51
C GLY A 273 3.57 -0.32 -18.27
N THR A 274 3.01 -0.23 -17.06
CA THR A 274 3.69 -0.52 -15.79
C THR A 274 2.67 -0.86 -14.69
N LEU A 275 3.10 -1.63 -13.69
CA LEU A 275 2.36 -1.80 -12.43
C LEU A 275 2.72 -0.75 -11.37
N GLY A 276 3.70 0.11 -11.66
CA GLY A 276 4.26 1.09 -10.73
C GLY A 276 5.75 0.85 -10.48
N ALA A 277 6.24 1.51 -9.45
CA ALA A 277 7.58 1.32 -8.91
C ALA A 277 7.48 1.11 -7.40
N PHE A 278 8.51 0.54 -6.79
CA PHE A 278 8.60 0.42 -5.34
C PHE A 278 10.06 0.41 -4.88
N ILE A 279 10.31 0.93 -3.69
CA ILE A 279 11.53 0.66 -2.93
C ILE A 279 11.33 -0.50 -1.96
N GLN A 280 12.39 -1.24 -1.66
CA GLN A 280 12.35 -2.26 -0.63
C GLN A 280 13.12 -1.80 0.62
N MET A 281 12.39 -1.65 1.72
CA MET A 281 12.97 -1.43 3.05
C MET A 281 13.64 -2.72 3.54
N ARG A 282 14.87 -2.63 4.02
CA ARG A 282 15.73 -3.78 4.39
C ARG A 282 16.25 -3.70 5.82
N SER A 283 15.87 -2.65 6.55
CA SER A 283 16.07 -2.54 7.99
C SER A 283 14.79 -1.98 8.64
N PRO A 284 14.52 -2.30 9.91
CA PRO A 284 13.36 -1.79 10.61
C PRO A 284 13.41 -0.27 10.78
N VAL A 285 12.25 0.36 10.81
CA VAL A 285 12.10 1.80 11.02
C VAL A 285 12.32 2.12 12.51
N PRO A 286 13.09 3.16 12.87
CA PRO A 286 13.49 3.40 14.26
C PRO A 286 12.32 3.77 15.18
N HIS A 287 11.38 4.60 14.72
CA HIS A 287 10.24 5.05 15.52
C HIS A 287 9.08 5.52 14.64
N ARG A 288 7.88 5.65 15.22
CA ARG A 288 6.65 6.04 14.49
C ARG A 288 6.75 7.38 13.72
N ARG A 289 7.53 8.35 14.21
CA ARG A 289 7.76 9.62 13.47
C ARG A 289 8.52 9.41 12.15
N ALA A 290 9.52 8.52 12.13
CA ALA A 290 10.27 8.20 10.92
C ALA A 290 9.38 7.40 9.96
N LEU A 291 8.54 6.50 10.49
CA LEU A 291 7.55 5.78 9.69
C LEU A 291 6.63 6.78 8.96
N PHE A 292 6.05 7.74 9.70
CA PHE A 292 5.20 8.77 9.12
C PHE A 292 5.90 9.57 8.02
N ASP A 293 7.08 10.11 8.32
CA ASP A 293 7.82 10.97 7.41
C ASP A 293 8.25 10.24 6.13
N ILE A 294 8.64 8.97 6.24
CA ILE A 294 8.96 8.14 5.07
C ILE A 294 7.71 7.91 4.23
N SER A 295 6.58 7.58 4.86
CA SER A 295 5.34 7.26 4.16
C SER A 295 4.68 8.46 3.50
N ILE A 296 4.75 9.66 4.08
CA ILE A 296 4.15 10.87 3.50
C ILE A 296 5.01 11.47 2.39
N ALA A 297 6.33 11.26 2.42
CA ALA A 297 7.27 11.89 1.49
C ALA A 297 7.06 11.47 0.03
N GLY A 298 6.79 10.20 -0.23
CA GLY A 298 6.52 9.72 -1.60
C GLY A 298 5.29 10.38 -2.22
N PRO A 299 4.09 10.28 -1.59
CA PRO A 299 2.88 10.95 -2.06
C PRO A 299 3.05 12.45 -2.29
N ILE A 300 3.74 13.16 -1.40
CA ILE A 300 4.01 14.60 -1.58
C ILE A 300 4.91 14.84 -2.79
N ALA A 301 6.04 14.11 -2.90
CA ALA A 301 6.98 14.27 -4.00
C ALA A 301 6.34 13.94 -5.35
N GLY A 302 5.58 12.83 -5.42
CA GLY A 302 4.82 12.43 -6.60
C GLY A 302 3.76 13.47 -6.98
N LEU A 303 3.02 14.02 -6.01
CA LEU A 303 1.99 15.02 -6.27
C LEU A 303 2.57 16.35 -6.80
N ILE A 304 3.70 16.80 -6.25
CA ILE A 304 4.41 18.01 -6.70
C ILE A 304 4.75 17.95 -8.19
N VAL A 305 5.04 16.76 -8.71
CA VAL A 305 5.35 16.53 -10.13
C VAL A 305 4.10 16.26 -10.94
N THR A 306 3.15 15.53 -10.37
CA THR A 306 1.88 15.16 -11.02
C THR A 306 1.05 16.39 -11.37
N LEU A 307 0.92 17.35 -10.45
CA LEU A 307 0.05 18.52 -10.67
C LEU A 307 0.50 19.40 -11.85
N PRO A 308 1.77 19.81 -11.99
CA PRO A 308 2.23 20.55 -13.16
C PRO A 308 2.06 19.79 -14.48
N ILE A 309 2.39 18.48 -14.50
CA ILE A 309 2.24 17.64 -15.69
C ILE A 309 0.77 17.52 -16.09
N LEU A 310 -0.12 17.32 -15.11
CA LEU A 310 -1.56 17.24 -15.35
C LEU A 310 -2.10 18.56 -15.89
N VAL A 311 -1.74 19.70 -15.27
CA VAL A 311 -2.18 21.02 -15.72
C VAL A 311 -1.71 21.29 -17.15
N TRP A 312 -0.43 21.07 -17.44
CA TRP A 312 0.11 21.26 -18.78
C TRP A 312 -0.55 20.33 -19.80
N GLY A 313 -0.73 19.05 -19.45
CA GLY A 313 -1.41 18.09 -20.30
C GLY A 313 -2.86 18.46 -20.58
N LEU A 314 -3.59 18.95 -19.58
CA LEU A 314 -4.98 19.40 -19.73
C LEU A 314 -5.08 20.61 -20.64
N GLN A 315 -4.12 21.54 -20.60
CA GLN A 315 -4.07 22.66 -21.54
C GLN A 315 -3.91 22.23 -23.01
N GLN A 316 -3.32 21.06 -23.25
CA GLN A 316 -3.21 20.43 -24.58
C GLN A 316 -4.35 19.46 -24.89
N SER A 317 -5.30 19.29 -23.97
CA SER A 317 -6.43 18.37 -24.11
C SER A 317 -7.65 19.08 -24.68
N GLU A 318 -8.54 18.32 -25.30
CA GLU A 318 -9.74 18.87 -25.94
C GLU A 318 -11.01 18.53 -25.16
N VAL A 319 -11.93 19.49 -25.10
CA VAL A 319 -13.26 19.27 -24.52
C VAL A 319 -14.18 18.71 -25.60
N VAL A 320 -14.63 17.49 -25.40
CA VAL A 320 -15.54 16.76 -26.30
C VAL A 320 -16.89 16.54 -25.64
N GLN A 321 -17.90 16.14 -26.42
CA GLN A 321 -19.20 15.76 -25.84
C GLN A 321 -19.15 14.34 -25.30
N LEU A 322 -19.74 14.12 -24.13
CA LEU A 322 -19.88 12.79 -23.55
C LEU A 322 -20.87 11.98 -24.42
N PRO A 323 -20.44 10.86 -25.04
CA PRO A 323 -21.32 9.99 -25.81
C PRO A 323 -22.45 9.44 -24.94
N ALA A 324 -23.67 9.31 -25.48
CA ALA A 324 -24.83 8.81 -24.73
C ALA A 324 -24.64 7.41 -24.12
N ASN A 325 -23.71 6.61 -24.68
CA ASN A 325 -23.42 5.25 -24.24
C ASN A 325 -22.17 5.15 -23.34
N ALA A 326 -21.48 6.27 -23.06
CA ALA A 326 -20.28 6.28 -22.24
C ALA A 326 -20.63 6.38 -20.75
N SER A 327 -19.99 5.58 -19.90
CA SER A 327 -20.17 5.68 -18.47
C SER A 327 -19.33 6.80 -17.87
N GLU A 328 -19.97 7.67 -17.07
CA GLU A 328 -19.30 8.78 -16.36
C GLU A 328 -18.22 8.30 -15.38
N GLN A 329 -18.27 7.03 -14.96
CA GLN A 329 -17.32 6.41 -14.02
C GLN A 329 -16.23 5.55 -14.72
N SER A 330 -16.02 5.69 -16.03
CA SER A 330 -14.94 4.99 -16.74
C SER A 330 -13.65 5.81 -16.77
N LEU A 331 -12.50 5.14 -16.55
CA LEU A 331 -11.17 5.69 -16.78
C LEU A 331 -10.77 5.51 -18.26
N ASN A 332 -11.55 6.07 -19.19
CA ASN A 332 -11.21 6.07 -20.60
C ASN A 332 -10.51 7.40 -20.97
N PRO A 333 -9.21 7.37 -21.35
CA PRO A 333 -8.45 8.57 -21.70
C PRO A 333 -9.04 9.41 -22.85
N GLN A 334 -9.75 8.78 -23.78
CA GLN A 334 -10.32 9.47 -24.95
C GLN A 334 -11.61 10.22 -24.61
N VAL A 335 -12.31 9.81 -23.55
CA VAL A 335 -13.63 10.31 -23.17
C VAL A 335 -13.76 10.33 -21.65
N LEU A 336 -12.82 11.01 -20.97
CA LEU A 336 -12.80 11.03 -19.51
C LEU A 336 -13.79 12.08 -18.99
N SER A 337 -14.75 11.69 -18.17
CA SER A 337 -15.60 12.64 -17.45
C SER A 337 -14.80 13.27 -16.30
N PRO A 338 -14.69 14.61 -16.21
CA PRO A 338 -14.05 15.27 -15.07
C PRO A 338 -14.71 14.92 -13.73
N ARG A 339 -15.97 14.46 -13.75
CA ARG A 339 -16.77 14.13 -12.56
C ARG A 339 -16.29 12.89 -11.82
N ILE A 340 -15.42 12.09 -12.42
CA ILE A 340 -14.88 10.89 -11.79
C ILE A 340 -14.11 11.19 -10.50
N SER A 341 -13.57 12.42 -10.38
CA SER A 341 -12.77 12.87 -9.24
C SER A 341 -13.05 14.35 -8.94
N ILE A 342 -13.26 14.70 -7.67
CA ILE A 342 -13.46 16.10 -7.25
C ILE A 342 -12.24 16.95 -7.61
N LEU A 343 -11.03 16.46 -7.32
CA LEU A 343 -9.80 17.20 -7.61
C LEU A 343 -9.64 17.44 -9.12
N LEU A 344 -9.86 16.42 -9.94
CA LEU A 344 -9.79 16.56 -11.39
C LEU A 344 -10.82 17.56 -11.91
N ALA A 345 -12.06 17.51 -11.42
CA ALA A 345 -13.10 18.45 -11.81
C ALA A 345 -12.74 19.90 -11.47
N LEU A 346 -12.13 20.14 -10.30
CA LEU A 346 -11.67 21.48 -9.90
C LEU A 346 -10.56 21.99 -10.82
N ILE A 347 -9.55 21.15 -11.10
CA ILE A 347 -8.43 21.52 -11.99
C ILE A 347 -8.96 21.75 -13.42
N ALA A 348 -9.79 20.85 -13.94
CA ALA A 348 -10.39 21.00 -15.27
C ALA A 348 -11.26 22.26 -15.36
N LYS A 349 -12.06 22.56 -14.33
CA LYS A 349 -12.87 23.78 -14.29
C LYS A 349 -12.00 25.03 -14.28
N ALA A 350 -10.89 25.03 -13.56
CA ALA A 350 -9.96 26.15 -13.53
C ALA A 350 -9.31 26.41 -14.91
N ILE A 351 -9.05 25.37 -15.69
CA ILE A 351 -8.41 25.47 -17.02
C ILE A 351 -9.42 25.82 -18.11
N PHE A 352 -10.55 25.12 -18.17
CA PHE A 352 -11.52 25.22 -19.26
C PHE A 352 -12.65 26.21 -18.98
N GLY A 353 -12.86 26.60 -17.72
CA GLY A 353 -13.83 27.63 -17.35
C GLY A 353 -15.26 27.32 -17.80
N ALA A 354 -15.83 28.20 -18.62
CA ALA A 354 -17.22 28.10 -19.08
C ALA A 354 -17.45 27.07 -20.20
N THR A 355 -16.39 26.58 -20.85
CA THR A 355 -16.52 25.56 -21.91
C THR A 355 -16.85 24.17 -21.33
N LEU A 356 -16.51 23.94 -20.07
CA LEU A 356 -16.78 22.70 -19.35
C LEU A 356 -18.22 22.68 -18.80
N LYS A 357 -19.07 21.86 -19.40
CA LYS A 357 -20.50 21.71 -19.09
C LYS A 357 -20.81 20.33 -18.52
N SER A 358 -22.05 20.14 -18.09
CA SER A 358 -22.53 18.85 -17.54
C SER A 358 -22.39 17.65 -18.48
N ASN A 359 -22.42 17.88 -19.80
CA ASN A 359 -22.32 16.84 -20.83
C ASN A 359 -20.94 16.84 -21.51
N SER A 360 -19.95 17.50 -20.92
CA SER A 360 -18.58 17.54 -21.45
C SER A 360 -17.77 16.35 -20.94
N ALA A 361 -16.94 15.80 -21.82
CA ALA A 361 -15.86 14.89 -21.51
C ALA A 361 -14.54 15.48 -22.00
N LEU A 362 -13.43 14.89 -21.58
CA LEU A 362 -12.08 15.30 -21.98
C LEU A 362 -11.44 14.23 -22.84
N HIS A 363 -10.98 14.63 -24.02
CA HIS A 363 -10.05 13.85 -24.82
C HIS A 363 -8.63 14.23 -24.38
N LEU A 364 -8.01 13.36 -23.58
CA LEU A 364 -6.78 13.68 -22.87
C LEU A 364 -5.55 13.57 -23.77
N HIS A 365 -4.72 14.61 -23.73
CA HIS A 365 -3.35 14.53 -24.23
C HIS A 365 -2.57 13.48 -23.41
N PRO A 366 -1.60 12.74 -24.00
CA PRO A 366 -0.89 11.66 -23.31
C PRO A 366 -0.22 12.09 -21.98
N MET A 367 0.24 13.33 -21.87
CA MET A 367 0.77 13.87 -20.60
C MET A 367 -0.34 14.09 -19.55
N ALA A 368 -1.54 14.48 -19.96
CA ALA A 368 -2.68 14.58 -19.06
C ALA A 368 -3.09 13.20 -18.54
N VAL A 369 -3.03 12.17 -19.40
CA VAL A 369 -3.26 10.77 -18.99
C VAL A 369 -2.25 10.37 -17.92
N ALA A 370 -0.95 10.63 -18.14
CA ALA A 370 0.07 10.36 -17.13
C ALA A 370 -0.19 11.11 -15.81
N GLY A 371 -0.65 12.36 -15.87
CA GLY A 371 -1.04 13.14 -14.70
C GLY A 371 -2.27 12.57 -13.96
N VAL A 372 -3.31 12.15 -14.67
CA VAL A 372 -4.48 11.49 -14.06
C VAL A 372 -4.07 10.17 -13.42
N LEU A 373 -3.22 9.38 -14.09
CA LEU A 373 -2.68 8.15 -13.51
C LEU A 373 -1.79 8.44 -12.29
N GLY A 374 -1.02 9.53 -12.29
CA GLY A 374 -0.28 9.99 -11.12
C GLY A 374 -1.19 10.25 -9.93
N LEU A 375 -2.30 10.97 -10.13
CA LEU A 375 -3.31 11.18 -9.09
C LEU A 375 -3.89 9.85 -8.60
N VAL A 376 -4.23 8.94 -9.52
CA VAL A 376 -4.74 7.61 -9.17
C VAL A 376 -3.72 6.86 -8.31
N VAL A 377 -2.46 6.76 -8.74
CA VAL A 377 -1.41 6.06 -7.98
C VAL A 377 -1.21 6.68 -6.60
N THR A 378 -1.16 8.01 -6.49
CA THR A 378 -1.09 8.70 -5.20
C THR A 378 -2.28 8.35 -4.31
N ALA A 379 -3.50 8.36 -4.85
CA ALA A 379 -4.69 7.96 -4.11
C ALA A 379 -4.66 6.49 -3.67
N LEU A 380 -4.28 5.57 -4.56
CA LEU A 380 -4.18 4.15 -4.23
C LEU A 380 -3.17 3.94 -3.09
N ASN A 381 -2.01 4.60 -3.14
CA ASN A 381 -0.99 4.52 -2.09
C ASN A 381 -1.41 5.20 -0.78
N LEU A 382 -2.18 6.30 -0.84
CA LEU A 382 -2.70 6.97 0.36
C LEU A 382 -3.88 6.25 1.02
N MET A 383 -4.40 5.16 0.43
CA MET A 383 -5.43 4.36 1.09
C MET A 383 -4.88 3.81 2.41
N PRO A 384 -5.62 3.95 3.52
CA PRO A 384 -5.15 3.52 4.83
C PRO A 384 -5.28 2.01 5.00
N VAL A 385 -4.45 1.23 4.29
CA VAL A 385 -4.55 -0.22 4.23
C VAL A 385 -3.15 -0.87 4.16
N GLY A 386 -2.78 -1.61 5.21
CA GLY A 386 -1.56 -2.45 5.23
C GLY A 386 -0.32 -1.72 4.73
N GLN A 387 0.45 -2.37 3.86
CA GLN A 387 1.77 -1.92 3.41
C GLN A 387 1.78 -0.68 2.52
N LEU A 388 0.61 -0.10 2.24
CA LEU A 388 0.51 1.15 1.47
C LEU A 388 0.96 2.34 2.33
N ASP A 389 1.34 3.43 1.67
CA ASP A 389 1.77 4.66 2.34
C ASP A 389 0.74 5.17 3.35
N GLY A 390 -0.54 5.15 2.99
CA GLY A 390 -1.65 5.51 3.87
C GLY A 390 -1.79 4.59 5.07
N GLY A 391 -1.50 3.30 4.91
CA GLY A 391 -1.54 2.32 6.00
C GLY A 391 -0.43 2.58 7.01
N HIS A 392 0.78 2.83 6.53
CA HIS A 392 1.90 3.26 7.37
C HIS A 392 1.67 4.63 8.05
N ILE A 393 1.04 5.60 7.37
CA ILE A 393 0.62 6.88 7.98
C ILE A 393 -0.33 6.63 9.14
N VAL A 394 -1.36 5.80 8.92
CA VAL A 394 -2.36 5.48 9.95
C VAL A 394 -1.77 4.67 11.10
N HIS A 395 -0.86 3.72 10.81
CA HIS A 395 -0.07 3.03 11.83
C HIS A 395 0.73 4.05 12.63
N ALA A 396 1.47 4.94 11.96
CA ALA A 396 2.27 5.93 12.65
C ALA A 396 1.41 6.80 13.57
N ILE A 397 0.21 7.24 13.17
CA ILE A 397 -0.67 8.10 14.02
C ILE A 397 -1.33 7.32 15.17
N TYR A 398 -1.88 6.13 14.91
CA TYR A 398 -2.74 5.43 15.88
C TYR A 398 -2.11 4.20 16.53
N GLY A 399 -0.87 3.87 16.15
CA GLY A 399 -0.17 2.66 16.55
C GLY A 399 -0.58 1.43 15.73
N HIS A 400 0.25 0.39 15.81
CA HIS A 400 0.15 -0.79 14.95
C HIS A 400 -1.23 -1.47 14.94
N ARG A 401 -1.90 -1.55 16.10
CA ARG A 401 -3.18 -2.28 16.23
C ARG A 401 -4.38 -1.51 15.71
N THR A 402 -4.52 -0.27 16.16
CA THR A 402 -5.60 0.60 15.71
C THR A 402 -5.47 0.83 14.21
N GLY A 403 -4.23 0.97 13.71
CA GLY A 403 -3.98 1.05 12.29
C GLY A 403 -4.42 -0.19 11.51
N ALA A 404 -4.17 -1.40 12.02
CA ALA A 404 -4.69 -2.62 11.40
C ALA A 404 -6.23 -2.67 11.38
N VAL A 405 -6.91 -2.17 12.42
CA VAL A 405 -8.39 -2.09 12.45
C VAL A 405 -8.90 -1.12 11.40
N ILE A 406 -8.31 0.08 11.31
CA ILE A 406 -8.63 1.07 10.28
C ILE A 406 -8.40 0.46 8.89
N GLY A 407 -7.28 -0.24 8.69
CA GLY A 407 -6.97 -1.00 7.49
C GLY A 407 -8.08 -1.94 7.03
N GLN A 408 -8.69 -2.67 7.97
CA GLN A 408 -9.79 -3.58 7.66
C GLN A 408 -11.07 -2.84 7.28
N VAL A 409 -11.41 -1.78 8.01
CA VAL A 409 -12.58 -0.94 7.70
C VAL A 409 -12.43 -0.32 6.31
N SER A 410 -11.25 0.20 6.00
CA SER A 410 -10.97 0.83 4.71
C SER A 410 -11.01 -0.15 3.54
N ARG A 411 -10.58 -1.41 3.71
CA ARG A 411 -10.80 -2.47 2.69
C ARG A 411 -12.26 -2.66 2.37
N LEU A 412 -13.11 -2.77 3.40
CA LEU A 412 -14.55 -2.93 3.22
C LEU A 412 -15.16 -1.71 2.53
N LEU A 413 -14.75 -0.49 2.92
CA LEU A 413 -15.21 0.74 2.30
C LEU A 413 -14.81 0.83 0.82
N VAL A 414 -13.57 0.49 0.47
CA VAL A 414 -13.10 0.47 -0.94
C VAL A 414 -13.85 -0.59 -1.74
N LEU A 415 -14.14 -1.76 -1.15
CA LEU A 415 -14.97 -2.78 -1.79
C LEU A 415 -16.39 -2.27 -2.06
N ILE A 416 -17.03 -1.63 -1.08
CA ILE A 416 -18.36 -1.01 -1.26
C ILE A 416 -18.30 0.07 -2.34
N LEU A 417 -17.27 0.92 -2.30
CA LEU A 417 -17.08 1.99 -3.27
C LEU A 417 -16.85 1.44 -4.68
N SER A 418 -16.24 0.26 -4.83
CA SER A 418 -16.02 -0.35 -6.15
C SER A 418 -17.30 -0.68 -6.93
N PHE A 419 -18.45 -0.81 -6.25
CA PHE A 419 -19.75 -0.95 -6.90
C PHE A 419 -20.26 0.37 -7.49
N ILE A 420 -19.81 1.51 -6.95
CA ILE A 420 -20.12 2.86 -7.43
C ILE A 420 -19.09 3.30 -8.47
N GLN A 421 -17.82 2.91 -8.27
CA GLN A 421 -16.66 3.23 -9.10
C GLN A 421 -16.03 1.92 -9.61
N PRO A 422 -16.51 1.37 -10.73
CA PRO A 422 -16.10 0.04 -11.19
C PRO A 422 -14.59 -0.12 -11.41
N TRP A 423 -13.87 0.97 -11.71
CA TRP A 423 -12.43 0.95 -11.90
C TRP A 423 -11.66 0.57 -10.61
N LEU A 424 -12.24 0.79 -9.42
CA LEU A 424 -11.66 0.39 -8.14
C LEU A 424 -11.78 -1.10 -7.86
N PHE A 425 -12.59 -1.86 -8.61
CA PHE A 425 -12.90 -3.25 -8.28
C PHE A 425 -11.66 -4.15 -8.26
N VAL A 426 -10.79 -4.03 -9.26
CA VAL A 426 -9.53 -4.81 -9.32
C VAL A 426 -8.63 -4.44 -8.15
N TRP A 427 -8.58 -3.16 -7.78
CA TRP A 427 -7.81 -2.70 -6.64
C TRP A 427 -8.37 -3.21 -5.31
N ALA A 428 -9.69 -3.13 -5.11
CA ALA A 428 -10.38 -3.68 -3.93
C ALA A 428 -10.05 -5.16 -3.73
N LEU A 429 -10.01 -5.91 -4.84
CA LEU A 429 -9.63 -7.32 -4.84
C LEU A 429 -8.16 -7.51 -4.41
N ILE A 430 -7.23 -6.70 -4.92
CA ILE A 430 -5.81 -6.74 -4.52
C ILE A 430 -5.67 -6.42 -3.02
N LEU A 431 -6.33 -5.37 -2.53
CA LEU A 431 -6.30 -4.97 -1.12
C LEU A 431 -6.83 -6.06 -0.19
N PHE A 432 -7.81 -6.83 -0.64
CA PHE A 432 -8.37 -7.93 0.12
C PHE A 432 -7.32 -9.02 0.43
N PHE A 433 -6.36 -9.24 -0.48
CA PHE A 433 -5.28 -10.22 -0.33
C PHE A 433 -4.01 -9.68 0.30
N MET A 434 -3.88 -8.36 0.41
CA MET A 434 -2.75 -7.74 1.07
C MET A 434 -2.77 -8.05 2.58
N PRO A 435 -1.62 -8.38 3.21
CA PRO A 435 -1.53 -8.50 4.66
C PRO A 435 -2.06 -7.25 5.36
N ALA A 436 -2.77 -7.44 6.47
CA ALA A 436 -3.34 -6.32 7.24
C ALA A 436 -2.39 -5.73 8.29
N PHE A 437 -1.25 -6.40 8.50
CA PHE A 437 -0.26 -6.03 9.48
C PHE A 437 1.05 -5.73 8.76
N ASP A 438 1.62 -4.57 9.07
CA ASP A 438 2.96 -4.19 8.65
C ASP A 438 3.98 -4.48 9.75
N GLU A 439 5.27 -4.37 9.43
CA GLU A 439 6.30 -4.53 10.45
C GLU A 439 6.28 -3.33 11.42
N PRO A 440 6.20 -3.56 12.74
CA PRO A 440 6.22 -2.47 13.72
C PRO A 440 7.58 -1.76 13.76
N ALA A 441 7.55 -0.46 14.04
CA ALA A 441 8.76 0.31 14.31
C ALA A 441 9.48 -0.23 15.56
N LEU A 442 10.79 0.03 15.66
CA LEU A 442 11.58 -0.35 16.84
C LEU A 442 11.03 0.32 18.10
N ASN A 443 10.68 1.60 18.04
CA ASN A 443 9.87 2.28 19.04
C ASN A 443 8.48 2.57 18.49
N ASP A 444 7.52 1.69 18.80
CA ASP A 444 6.11 1.80 18.39
C ASP A 444 5.21 2.42 19.48
N VAL A 445 5.77 2.74 20.64
CA VAL A 445 5.01 3.32 21.76
C VAL A 445 4.95 4.84 21.66
N SER A 446 5.98 5.48 21.10
CA SER A 446 6.04 6.94 21.03
C SER A 446 5.02 7.57 20.10
N GLU A 447 4.51 8.72 20.51
CA GLU A 447 3.50 9.47 19.78
C GLU A 447 4.12 10.46 18.77
N LEU A 448 3.29 10.87 17.81
CA LEU A 448 3.61 11.89 16.82
C LEU A 448 3.48 13.29 17.43
N ASP A 449 4.00 14.28 16.71
CA ASP A 449 3.79 15.68 17.04
C ASP A 449 2.56 16.22 16.28
N ASN A 450 1.86 17.19 16.87
CA ASN A 450 0.59 17.74 16.35
C ASN A 450 0.61 18.13 14.86
N TRP A 451 1.75 18.58 14.33
CA TRP A 451 1.84 18.99 12.92
C TRP A 451 1.81 17.80 11.94
N ARG A 452 2.35 16.64 12.35
CA ARG A 452 2.30 15.40 11.55
C ARG A 452 0.88 14.84 11.52
N ASP A 453 0.14 14.97 12.62
CA ASP A 453 -1.27 14.60 12.64
C ASP A 453 -2.09 15.46 11.66
N ALA A 454 -1.80 16.77 11.59
CA ALA A 454 -2.41 17.67 10.61
C ALA A 454 -2.07 17.27 9.16
N LEU A 455 -0.81 16.90 8.88
CA LEU A 455 -0.43 16.38 7.57
C LEU A 455 -1.14 15.06 7.23
N GLY A 456 -1.30 14.15 8.21
CA GLY A 456 -2.03 12.90 8.02
C GLY A 456 -3.49 13.15 7.66
N LEU A 457 -4.13 14.11 8.34
CA LEU A 457 -5.49 14.54 8.01
C LEU A 457 -5.56 15.16 6.61
N MET A 458 -4.59 16.00 6.24
CA MET A 458 -4.51 16.59 4.90
C MET A 458 -4.36 15.50 3.81
N ALA A 459 -3.55 14.47 4.06
CA ALA A 459 -3.41 13.33 3.16
C ALA A 459 -4.72 12.55 2.99
N LEU A 460 -5.48 12.37 4.08
CA LEU A 460 -6.81 11.78 4.01
C LEU A 460 -7.78 12.66 3.20
N VAL A 461 -7.78 13.98 3.41
CA VAL A 461 -8.60 14.89 2.61
C VAL A 461 -8.23 14.81 1.13
N LEU A 462 -6.94 14.81 0.81
CA LEU A 462 -6.44 14.66 -0.56
C LEU A 462 -6.91 13.34 -1.19
N LEU A 463 -6.79 12.21 -0.45
CA LEU A 463 -7.30 10.91 -0.88
C LEU A 463 -8.78 10.99 -1.27
N LEU A 464 -9.61 11.59 -0.40
CA LEU A 464 -11.05 11.70 -0.65
C LEU A 464 -11.36 12.59 -1.85
N LEU A 465 -10.61 13.69 -2.04
CA LEU A 465 -10.76 14.56 -3.21
C LEU A 465 -10.39 13.86 -4.52
N ILE A 466 -9.41 12.97 -4.50
CA ILE A 466 -9.02 12.21 -5.70
C ILE A 466 -10.02 11.08 -5.99
N ILE A 467 -10.41 10.31 -4.97
CA ILE A 467 -11.19 9.08 -5.14
C ILE A 467 -12.68 9.34 -5.37
N PHE A 468 -13.27 10.30 -4.66
CA PHE A 468 -14.73 10.46 -4.73
C PHE A 468 -15.15 11.17 -6.02
N PRO A 469 -16.24 10.69 -6.65
CA PRO A 469 -16.86 11.44 -7.73
C PRO A 469 -17.44 12.75 -7.21
N VAL A 470 -17.59 13.71 -8.11
CA VAL A 470 -18.22 15.00 -7.80
C VAL A 470 -19.67 14.78 -7.34
N PRO A 471 -20.04 15.18 -6.12
CA PRO A 471 -21.43 15.09 -5.66
C PRO A 471 -22.34 15.97 -6.52
N ALA A 472 -23.60 15.56 -6.72
CA ALA A 472 -24.59 16.30 -7.52
C ALA A 472 -24.67 17.82 -7.23
N PRO A 473 -24.72 18.31 -5.96
CA PRO A 473 -24.77 19.76 -5.71
C PRO A 473 -23.50 20.47 -6.17
N LEU A 474 -22.33 19.85 -5.99
CA LEU A 474 -21.07 20.40 -6.44
C LEU A 474 -20.95 20.33 -7.97
N ALA A 475 -21.48 19.29 -8.60
CA ALA A 475 -21.51 19.16 -10.05
C ALA A 475 -22.38 20.25 -10.69
N ALA A 476 -23.52 20.60 -10.09
CA ALA A 476 -24.37 21.69 -10.56
C ALA A 476 -23.65 23.05 -10.52
N LEU A 477 -22.83 23.28 -9.49
CA LEU A 477 -22.03 24.50 -9.32
C LEU A 477 -20.85 24.55 -10.31
N LEU A 478 -20.10 23.45 -10.43
CA LEU A 478 -18.87 23.40 -11.24
C LEU A 478 -19.16 23.24 -12.74
N LEU A 479 -20.21 22.49 -13.10
CA LEU A 479 -20.50 22.04 -14.46
C LEU A 479 -21.96 22.35 -14.82
N PRO A 480 -22.34 23.64 -14.92
CA PRO A 480 -23.73 24.02 -15.12
C PRO A 480 -24.23 23.57 -16.50
N THR A 481 -25.52 23.24 -16.57
CA THR A 481 -26.21 22.82 -17.82
C THR A 481 -26.49 24.01 -18.75
N HIS A 482 -26.65 25.21 -18.17
CA HIS A 482 -26.81 26.48 -18.87
C HIS A 482 -25.76 27.48 -18.38
N PRO A 483 -25.34 28.48 -19.19
CA PRO A 483 -24.50 29.56 -18.69
C PRO A 483 -25.21 30.24 -17.51
N MET A 484 -24.49 30.44 -16.40
CA MET A 484 -25.01 31.23 -15.29
C MET A 484 -25.26 32.66 -15.81
N PRO A 485 -26.43 33.26 -15.53
CA PRO A 485 -26.81 34.57 -16.05
C PRO A 485 -25.89 35.69 -15.58
#